data_AF-A0A857J2P9-F1
#
_entry.id   AF-A0A857J2P9-F1
#
_cell.length_a   1.000
_cell.length_b   1.000
_cell.length_c   1.000
_cell.angle_alpha   90.00
_cell.angle_beta   90.00
_cell.angle_gamma   90.00
#
_symmetry.space_group_name_H-M   'P 1'
#
loop_
_entity.id
_entity.type
_entity.pdbx_description
1 polymer ?
#
loop_
_entity_poly.entity_id
_entity_poly.type
_entity_poly.pdbx_seq_one_letter_code
_entity_poly.pdbx_strand_id
1 'polypeptide(L)'
;MPHDTALLIARICLVLMFPFSCLDKIVNRRDALAQAASNPWVPAAFAPLLLVLGGLLEIAGPVCVVSGWMARPAAALLALYCVATALLFHRFWASGDFWQPGASAGRAHFWDFTKNLGLTGGLLLVALGQGF
;
A
#
# COMPACT_ATOMS: atom_id res chain seq x y z
N MET A 1 -4.53 -3.15 30.09
CA MET A 1 -3.42 -4.13 30.05
C MET A 1 -3.56 -5.15 28.90
N PRO A 2 -4.53 -6.09 28.84
CA PRO A 2 -4.65 -7.00 27.69
C PRO A 2 -5.17 -6.33 26.41
N HIS A 3 -6.01 -5.30 26.56
CA HIS A 3 -6.56 -4.52 25.46
C HIS A 3 -5.47 -3.73 24.71
N ASP A 4 -4.53 -3.13 25.44
CA ASP A 4 -3.45 -2.31 24.87
C ASP A 4 -2.48 -3.16 24.02
N THR A 5 -2.16 -4.36 24.49
CA THR A 5 -1.36 -5.32 23.74
C THR A 5 -2.08 -5.80 22.47
N ALA A 6 -3.39 -6.08 22.57
CA ALA A 6 -4.18 -6.47 21.41
C ALA A 6 -4.24 -5.36 20.34
N LEU A 7 -4.41 -4.10 20.75
CA LEU A 7 -4.38 -2.94 19.85
C LEU A 7 -3.00 -2.77 19.19
N LEU A 8 -1.91 -2.95 19.95
CA LEU A 8 -0.55 -2.89 19.39
C LEU A 8 -0.34 -3.97 18.32
N ILE A 9 -0.74 -5.21 18.60
CA ILE A 9 -0.67 -6.31 17.63
C ILE A 9 -1.47 -5.98 16.38
N ALA A 10 -2.70 -5.47 16.53
CA ALA A 10 -3.54 -5.08 15.41
C ALA A 10 -2.87 -4.00 14.53
N ARG A 11 -2.25 -2.97 15.13
CA ARG A 11 -1.51 -1.93 14.38
C ARG A 11 -0.31 -2.51 13.66
N ILE A 12 0.46 -3.38 14.31
CA ILE A 12 1.62 -4.04 13.68
C ILE A 12 1.16 -4.85 12.47
N CYS A 13 0.15 -5.73 12.63
CA CYS A 13 -0.39 -6.53 11.54
C CYS A 13 -0.91 -5.67 10.39
N LEU A 14 -1.56 -4.55 10.69
CA LEU A 14 -2.09 -3.62 9.70
C LEU A 14 -0.98 -3.01 8.82
N VAL A 15 0.17 -2.65 9.40
CA VAL A 15 1.23 -1.93 8.68
C VAL A 15 2.43 -2.78 8.28
N LEU A 16 2.44 -4.07 8.67
CA LEU A 16 3.58 -4.97 8.46
C LEU A 16 3.97 -5.11 6.98
N MET A 17 3.00 -5.01 6.05
CA MET A 17 3.27 -5.18 4.62
C MET A 17 4.17 -4.07 4.05
N PHE A 18 4.07 -2.84 4.55
CA PHE A 18 4.71 -1.68 3.92
C PHE A 18 6.24 -1.75 3.90
N PRO A 19 6.95 -2.10 5.00
CA PRO A 19 8.40 -2.25 4.95
C PRO A 19 8.88 -3.30 3.95
N PHE A 20 8.17 -4.44 3.82
CA PHE A 20 8.49 -5.45 2.82
C PHE A 20 8.20 -4.98 1.40
N SER A 21 7.12 -4.21 1.20
CA SER A 21 6.82 -3.59 -0.09
C SER A 21 7.88 -2.56 -0.51
N CYS A 22 8.45 -1.82 0.44
CA CYS A 22 9.55 -0.89 0.18
C CYS A 22 10.85 -1.63 -0.14
N LEU A 23 11.15 -2.68 0.63
CA LEU A 23 12.32 -3.53 0.38
C LEU A 23 12.27 -4.15 -1.02
N ASP A 24 11.10 -4.66 -1.44
CA ASP A 24 10.91 -5.20 -2.79
C ASP A 24 11.17 -4.13 -3.87
N LYS A 25 10.70 -2.89 -3.67
CA LYS A 25 11.01 -1.76 -4.59
C LYS A 25 12.49 -1.41 -4.65
N ILE A 26 13.24 -1.61 -3.56
CA ILE A 26 14.68 -1.35 -3.52
C ILE A 26 15.45 -2.45 -4.27
N VAL A 27 15.09 -3.71 -4.01
CA VAL A 27 15.73 -4.88 -4.65
C VAL A 27 15.37 -4.95 -6.14
N ASN A 28 14.09 -4.80 -6.47
CA ASN A 28 13.53 -4.89 -7.82
C ASN A 28 13.29 -3.50 -8.43
N ARG A 29 14.21 -2.55 -8.18
CA ARG A 29 14.06 -1.14 -8.56
C ARG A 29 13.81 -0.92 -10.05
N ARG A 30 14.41 -1.75 -10.91
CA ARG A 30 14.23 -1.65 -12.37
C ARG A 30 12.78 -1.92 -12.76
N ASP A 31 12.18 -2.97 -12.20
CA ASP A 31 10.80 -3.36 -12.48
C ASP A 31 9.81 -2.36 -11.88
N ALA A 32 10.10 -1.87 -10.66
CA ALA A 32 9.29 -0.84 -10.03
C ALA A 32 9.28 0.48 -10.82
N LEU A 33 10.43 0.88 -11.38
CA LEU A 33 10.52 2.04 -12.27
C LEU A 33 9.78 1.80 -13.60
N ALA A 34 9.90 0.60 -14.17
CA ALA A 34 9.19 0.25 -15.40
C ALA A 34 7.67 0.25 -15.20
N GLN A 35 7.19 -0.28 -14.07
CA GLN A 35 5.78 -0.26 -13.70
C GLN A 35 5.27 1.16 -13.46
N ALA A 36 6.06 2.01 -12.79
CA ALA A 36 5.70 3.41 -12.58
C ALA A 36 5.66 4.20 -13.89
N ALA A 37 6.59 3.93 -14.81
CA ALA A 37 6.67 4.61 -16.10
C ALA A 37 5.65 4.13 -17.14
N SER A 38 5.12 2.91 -17.00
CA SER A 38 4.08 2.37 -17.89
C SER A 38 2.68 2.90 -17.58
N ASN A 39 2.53 3.69 -16.51
CA ASN A 39 1.27 4.27 -16.12
C ASN A 39 0.86 5.42 -17.08
N PRO A 40 -0.30 5.32 -17.77
CA PRO A 40 -0.72 6.33 -18.73
C PRO A 40 -1.14 7.67 -18.09
N TRP A 41 -1.40 7.70 -16.78
CA TRP A 41 -1.86 8.90 -16.08
C TRP A 41 -0.75 9.69 -15.40
N VAL A 42 0.46 9.12 -15.31
CA VAL A 42 1.60 9.78 -14.69
C VAL A 42 2.71 9.90 -15.73
N PRO A 43 3.23 11.10 -16.01
CA PRO A 43 4.36 11.24 -16.91
C PRO A 43 5.56 10.43 -16.39
N ALA A 44 6.20 9.65 -17.28
CA ALA A 44 7.29 8.75 -16.91
C ALA A 44 8.46 9.46 -16.18
N ALA A 45 8.66 10.75 -16.41
CA ALA A 45 9.63 11.58 -15.70
C ALA A 45 9.42 11.62 -14.18
N PHE A 46 8.20 11.40 -13.69
CA PHE A 46 7.87 11.37 -12.27
C PHE A 46 8.03 9.99 -11.62
N ALA A 47 8.30 8.93 -12.39
CA ALA A 47 8.44 7.57 -11.85
C ALA A 47 9.48 7.46 -10.71
N PRO A 48 10.69 8.05 -10.80
CA PRO A 48 11.65 8.00 -9.70
C PRO A 48 11.16 8.74 -8.45
N LEU A 49 10.45 9.86 -8.64
CA LEU A 49 9.91 10.65 -7.54
C LEU A 49 8.82 9.87 -6.80
N LEU A 50 7.89 9.24 -7.53
CA LEU A 50 6.86 8.39 -6.93
C LEU A 50 7.46 7.24 -6.12
N LEU A 51 8.53 6.62 -6.63
CA LEU A 51 9.18 5.51 -5.94
C LEU A 51 9.82 5.95 -4.62
N VAL A 52 10.48 7.11 -4.62
CA VAL A 52 11.10 7.68 -3.40
C VAL A 52 10.03 8.10 -2.39
N LEU A 53 8.99 8.83 -2.82
CA LEU A 53 7.92 9.27 -1.94
C LEU A 53 7.13 8.10 -1.36
N GLY A 54 6.82 7.10 -2.20
CA GLY A 54 6.18 5.86 -1.76
C GLY A 54 7.04 5.11 -0.75
N GLY A 55 8.32 4.91 -1.04
CA GLY A 55 9.23 4.22 -0.12
C GLY A 55 9.41 4.94 1.22
N LEU A 56 9.47 6.28 1.22
CA LEU A 56 9.51 7.07 2.45
C LEU A 56 8.25 6.87 3.30
N LEU A 57 7.08 6.90 2.66
CA LEU A 57 5.80 6.70 3.34
C LEU A 57 5.68 5.27 3.89
N GLU A 58 6.15 4.27 3.13
CA GLU A 58 6.15 2.87 3.51
C GLU A 58 7.09 2.52 4.68
N ILE A 59 8.04 3.40 5.00
CA ILE A 59 8.91 3.24 6.17
C ILE A 59 8.42 4.13 7.33
N ALA A 60 8.20 5.42 7.09
CA ALA A 60 7.83 6.35 8.14
C ALA A 60 6.39 6.11 8.65
N GLY A 61 5.45 5.81 7.75
CA GLY A 61 4.05 5.59 8.08
C GLY A 61 3.84 4.48 9.12
N PRO A 62 4.36 3.26 8.88
CA PRO A 62 4.27 2.16 9.85
C PRO A 62 4.84 2.50 11.23
N VAL A 63 5.98 3.19 11.28
CA VAL A 63 6.62 3.61 12.53
C VAL A 63 5.70 4.55 13.31
N CYS A 64 5.13 5.56 12.65
CA CYS A 64 4.17 6.49 13.25
C CYS A 64 2.90 5.78 13.74
N VAL A 65 2.34 4.86 12.96
CA VAL A 65 1.13 4.12 13.34
C VAL A 65 1.37 3.20 14.55
N VAL A 66 2.46 2.43 14.56
CA VAL A 66 2.77 1.49 15.65
C VAL A 66 3.14 2.22 16.94
N SER A 67 4.00 3.24 16.85
CA SER A 67 4.40 4.04 18.02
C SER A 67 3.27 4.90 18.59
N GLY A 68 2.21 5.14 17.82
CA GLY A 68 1.14 6.08 18.18
C GLY A 68 1.49 7.54 17.93
N TRP A 69 2.75 7.86 17.62
CA TRP A 69 3.17 9.22 17.31
C TRP A 69 2.65 9.65 15.94
N MET A 70 1.83 10.69 15.91
CA MET A 70 1.17 11.17 14.67
C MET A 70 0.43 10.05 13.92
N ALA A 71 -0.09 9.04 14.63
CA ALA A 71 -0.67 7.86 14.00
C ALA A 71 -1.89 8.19 13.12
N ARG A 72 -2.72 9.16 13.51
CA ARG A 72 -3.90 9.56 12.74
C ARG A 72 -3.55 10.13 11.35
N PRO A 73 -2.73 11.18 11.24
CA PRO A 73 -2.32 11.68 9.92
C PRO A 73 -1.46 10.67 9.15
N ALA A 74 -0.59 9.89 9.81
CA ALA A 74 0.18 8.85 9.13
C ALA A 74 -0.71 7.77 8.51
N ALA A 75 -1.73 7.33 9.25
CA ALA A 75 -2.70 6.36 8.74
C ALA A 75 -3.55 6.93 7.59
N ALA A 76 -3.95 8.21 7.67
CA ALA A 76 -4.66 8.88 6.58
C ALA A 76 -3.80 8.96 5.29
N LEU A 77 -2.51 9.28 5.42
CA LEU A 77 -1.58 9.30 4.27
C LEU A 77 -1.36 7.91 3.70
N LEU A 78 -1.16 6.89 4.54
CA LEU A 78 -1.05 5.50 4.10
C LEU A 78 -2.33 5.00 3.41
N ALA A 79 -3.50 5.38 3.92
CA ALA A 79 -4.79 5.05 3.30
C ALA A 79 -4.90 5.67 1.90
N LEU A 80 -4.56 6.95 1.76
CA LEU A 80 -4.52 7.63 0.47
C LEU A 80 -3.53 6.95 -0.49
N TYR A 81 -2.36 6.57 0.01
CA TYR A 81 -1.36 5.84 -0.76
C TYR A 81 -1.85 4.47 -1.24
N CYS A 82 -2.52 3.70 -0.39
CA CYS A 82 -3.11 2.42 -0.77
C CYS A 82 -4.17 2.59 -1.87
N VAL A 83 -5.07 3.58 -1.72
CA VAL A 83 -6.08 3.88 -2.75
C VAL A 83 -5.43 4.28 -4.06
N ALA A 84 -4.46 5.19 -4.03
CA ALA A 84 -3.72 5.62 -5.21
C ALA A 84 -3.02 4.42 -5.87
N THR A 85 -2.34 3.59 -5.10
CA THR A 85 -1.62 2.41 -5.59
C THR A 85 -2.56 1.39 -6.24
N ALA A 86 -3.71 1.11 -5.60
CA ALA A 86 -4.72 0.21 -6.13
C ALA A 86 -5.25 0.67 -7.49
N LEU A 87 -5.65 1.95 -7.59
CA LEU A 87 -6.24 2.52 -8.81
C LEU A 87 -5.22 2.68 -9.95
N LEU A 88 -3.99 3.05 -9.61
CA LEU A 88 -2.94 3.35 -10.59
C LEU A 88 -2.21 2.11 -11.09
N PHE A 89 -1.93 1.14 -10.21
CA PHE A 89 -1.02 0.02 -10.52
C PHE A 89 -1.68 -1.36 -10.48
N HIS A 90 -2.87 -1.50 -9.89
CA HIS A 90 -3.57 -2.79 -9.77
C HIS A 90 -4.92 -2.82 -10.50
N ARG A 91 -4.91 -2.32 -11.74
CA ARG A 91 -6.08 -2.27 -12.63
C ARG A 91 -6.44 -3.66 -13.16
N PHE A 92 -6.98 -4.52 -12.32
CA PHE A 92 -7.32 -5.90 -12.67
C PHE A 92 -8.32 -6.02 -13.84
N TRP A 93 -9.09 -4.96 -14.10
CA TRP A 93 -10.04 -4.87 -15.21
C TRP A 93 -9.38 -4.61 -16.57
N ALA A 94 -8.10 -4.23 -16.62
CA ALA A 94 -7.43 -3.86 -17.87
C ALA A 94 -6.82 -5.05 -18.63
N SER A 95 -6.62 -6.21 -17.97
CA SER A 95 -5.92 -7.35 -18.55
C SER A 95 -6.80 -8.26 -19.42
N GLY A 96 -8.13 -8.26 -19.21
CA GLY A 96 -9.09 -9.06 -19.97
C GLY A 96 -9.01 -10.59 -19.76
N ASP A 97 -8.10 -11.06 -18.91
CA ASP A 97 -7.78 -12.47 -18.69
C ASP A 97 -8.32 -13.05 -17.38
N PHE A 98 -9.11 -12.27 -16.63
CA PHE A 98 -9.51 -12.60 -15.26
C PHE A 98 -10.22 -13.97 -15.15
N TRP A 99 -11.15 -14.24 -16.08
CA TRP A 99 -11.95 -15.48 -16.11
C TRP A 99 -11.31 -16.60 -16.94
N GLN A 100 -10.11 -16.39 -17.47
CA GLN A 100 -9.42 -17.41 -18.25
C GLN A 100 -8.76 -18.46 -17.35
N PRO A 101 -8.79 -19.75 -17.72
CA PRO A 101 -8.08 -20.80 -17.01
C PRO A 101 -6.55 -20.61 -17.11
N GLY A 102 -5.80 -21.10 -16.12
CA GLY A 102 -4.33 -20.98 -16.07
C GLY A 102 -3.83 -19.83 -15.19
N ALA A 103 -2.63 -19.30 -15.45
CA ALA A 103 -2.12 -18.10 -14.79
C ALA A 103 -2.81 -16.86 -15.36
N SER A 104 -3.19 -15.90 -14.50
CA SER A 104 -3.87 -14.68 -14.92
C SER A 104 -3.28 -13.46 -14.21
N ALA A 105 -2.86 -12.48 -15.01
CA ALA A 105 -2.42 -11.18 -14.52
C ALA A 105 -3.58 -10.42 -13.88
N GLY A 106 -4.79 -10.53 -14.43
CA GLY A 106 -6.00 -9.93 -13.87
C GLY A 106 -6.29 -10.42 -12.46
N ARG A 107 -6.20 -11.73 -12.21
CA ARG A 107 -6.39 -12.29 -10.86
C ARG A 107 -5.30 -11.82 -9.89
N ALA A 108 -4.04 -11.74 -10.33
CA ALA A 108 -2.95 -11.21 -9.50
C ALA A 108 -3.22 -9.75 -9.09
N HIS A 109 -3.53 -8.88 -10.06
CA HIS A 109 -3.87 -7.49 -9.78
C HIS A 109 -5.14 -7.34 -8.93
N PHE A 110 -6.13 -8.22 -9.07
CA PHE A 110 -7.35 -8.16 -8.26
C PHE A 110 -7.08 -8.39 -6.78
N TRP A 111 -6.21 -9.36 -6.47
CA TRP A 111 -5.83 -9.61 -5.08
C TRP A 111 -5.04 -8.45 -4.50
N ASP A 112 -4.15 -7.83 -5.27
CA ASP A 112 -3.40 -6.68 -4.78
C ASP A 112 -4.27 -5.42 -4.64
N PHE A 113 -5.23 -5.23 -5.55
CA PHE A 113 -6.25 -4.19 -5.45
C PHE A 113 -7.07 -4.33 -4.17
N THR A 114 -7.61 -5.52 -3.92
CA THR A 114 -8.49 -5.78 -2.76
C THR A 114 -7.72 -5.76 -1.44
N LYS A 115 -6.47 -6.21 -1.40
CA LYS A 115 -5.57 -6.02 -0.24
C LYS A 115 -5.39 -4.55 0.09
N ASN A 116 -5.10 -3.72 -0.90
CA ASN A 116 -4.94 -2.27 -0.69
C ASN A 116 -6.23 -1.62 -0.18
N LEU A 117 -7.40 -2.04 -0.68
CA LEU A 117 -8.68 -1.54 -0.17
C LEU A 117 -8.96 -2.01 1.28
N GLY A 118 -8.61 -3.25 1.61
CA GLY A 118 -8.68 -3.75 2.99
C GLY A 118 -7.78 -2.99 3.95
N LEU A 119 -6.53 -2.72 3.55
CA LEU A 119 -5.59 -1.87 4.30
C LEU A 119 -6.14 -0.46 4.48
N THR A 120 -6.70 0.13 3.42
CA THR A 120 -7.34 1.45 3.46
C THR A 120 -8.44 1.49 4.54
N GLY A 121 -9.31 0.47 4.60
CA GLY A 121 -10.34 0.38 5.62
C GLY A 121 -9.76 0.39 7.04
N GLY A 122 -8.79 -0.48 7.32
CA GLY A 122 -8.14 -0.52 8.63
C GLY A 122 -7.41 0.79 8.99
N LEU A 123 -6.72 1.40 8.04
CA LEU A 123 -6.02 2.66 8.23
C LEU A 123 -6.98 3.84 8.44
N LEU A 124 -8.14 3.85 7.78
CA LEU A 124 -9.17 4.86 8.02
C LEU A 124 -9.75 4.75 9.43
N LEU A 125 -9.96 3.53 9.96
CA LEU A 125 -10.37 3.36 11.35
C LEU A 125 -9.36 4.01 12.31
N VAL A 126 -8.07 3.73 12.11
CA VAL A 126 -6.97 4.34 12.88
C VAL A 126 -6.97 5.87 12.74
N ALA A 127 -7.15 6.39 11.52
CA ALA A 127 -7.19 7.83 11.23
C ALA A 127 -8.37 8.55 11.92
N LEU A 128 -9.51 7.86 12.04
CA LEU A 128 -10.71 8.34 12.72
C LEU A 128 -10.58 8.26 14.25
N GLY A 129 -9.58 7.56 14.77
CA GLY A 129 -9.34 7.35 16.19
C GLY A 129 -9.91 6.05 16.74
N GLN A 130 -10.39 5.16 15.86
CA GLN A 130 -10.79 3.81 16.24
C GLN A 130 -9.55 2.92 16.19
N GLY A 131 -9.07 2.49 17.36
CA GLY A 131 -7.87 1.67 17.48
C GLY A 131 -6.81 2.21 18.44
N PHE A 132 -7.14 3.21 19.26
CA PHE A 132 -6.39 3.71 20.41
C PHE A 132 -7.30 3.75 21.63
#